data_AF-A0A2N2SVQ1-F1
#
_entry.id   AF-A0A2N2SVQ1-F1
#
_cell.length_a   1.000
_cell.length_b   1.000
_cell.length_c   1.000
_cell.angle_alpha   90.00
_cell.angle_beta   90.00
_cell.angle_gamma   90.00
#
_symmetry.space_group_name_H-M   'P 1'
#
loop_
_entity.id
_entity.type
_entity.pdbx_description
1 polymer ?
#
loop_
_entity_poly.entity_id
_entity_poly.type
_entity_poly.pdbx_seq_one_letter_code
_entity_poly.pdbx_strand_id
1 'polypeptide(L)'
;MKLIGINFKGAMVRSLRREAAARKTQTRRLPTARNCLVDGAGMSQKRWDAMGFDFASAWIDEGPSPVGNAGPCLHVPARAGTVHRIYPRACIGDQFWVRESWAFHVQAQSALRDEDGPFAYAADPGSIQYRLAERWTPGIHMPLWASRIRLDITNIRFQRLQDISDSDAWAEGIDAAEALSMGCTDGAARAAYSALWEAINGDGSWDQNPCILAYTFKDVPA
;
A
#
# COMPACT_ATOMS: atom_id res chain seq x y z
N MET A 1 14.95 -2.21 12.59
CA MET A 1 14.20 -2.72 11.42
C MET A 1 12.91 -3.36 11.91
N LYS A 2 11.77 -2.79 11.53
CA LYS A 2 10.42 -3.33 11.79
C LYS A 2 9.93 -4.11 10.57
N LEU A 3 9.06 -5.08 10.81
CA LEU A 3 8.36 -5.85 9.77
C LEU A 3 6.87 -5.49 9.79
N ILE A 4 6.40 -4.80 8.76
CA ILE A 4 5.10 -4.11 8.73
C ILE A 4 4.18 -4.79 7.71
N GLY A 5 2.97 -5.17 8.13
CA GLY A 5 2.02 -5.83 7.24
C GLY A 5 1.35 -4.83 6.31
N ILE A 6 1.38 -5.09 5.00
CA ILE A 6 0.73 -4.23 4.00
C ILE A 6 -0.23 -5.04 3.13
N ASN A 7 -1.47 -4.59 2.99
CA ASN A 7 -2.50 -5.31 2.24
C ASN A 7 -2.52 -4.91 0.77
N PHE A 8 -2.29 -5.88 -0.12
CA PHE A 8 -2.29 -5.70 -1.57
C PHE A 8 -3.44 -6.50 -2.19
N LYS A 9 -4.12 -5.90 -3.16
CA LYS A 9 -5.12 -6.60 -3.97
C LYS A 9 -4.40 -7.55 -4.95
N GLY A 10 -5.12 -8.56 -5.45
CA GLY A 10 -4.53 -9.58 -6.34
C GLY A 10 -3.79 -9.00 -7.56
N ALA A 11 -4.31 -7.93 -8.18
CA ALA A 11 -3.63 -7.25 -9.29
C ALA A 11 -2.27 -6.65 -8.87
N MET A 12 -2.20 -6.01 -7.71
CA MET A 12 -0.95 -5.48 -7.16
C MET A 12 0.04 -6.60 -6.83
N VAL A 13 -0.42 -7.72 -6.30
CA VAL A 13 0.44 -8.89 -6.01
C VAL A 13 0.98 -9.50 -7.29
N ARG A 14 0.15 -9.65 -8.32
CA ARG A 14 0.61 -10.12 -9.64
C ARG A 14 1.66 -9.17 -10.22
N SER A 15 1.43 -7.86 -10.10
CA SER A 15 2.40 -6.85 -10.56
C SER A 15 3.72 -6.87 -9.77
N LEU A 16 3.67 -7.18 -8.47
CA LEU A 16 4.88 -7.46 -7.68
C LEU A 16 5.63 -8.71 -8.13
N ARG A 17 5.02 -9.63 -8.89
CA ARG A 17 5.63 -10.91 -9.29
C ARG A 17 5.95 -10.98 -10.79
N ARG A 18 5.81 -9.87 -11.51
CA ARG A 18 6.27 -9.74 -12.91
C ARG A 18 7.79 -9.77 -12.99
N GLU A 19 8.30 -9.95 -14.21
CA GLU A 19 9.72 -9.78 -14.51
C GLU A 19 10.22 -8.38 -14.11
N ALA A 20 11.51 -8.27 -13.81
CA ALA A 20 12.10 -7.11 -13.15
C ALA A 20 11.77 -5.76 -13.81
N ALA A 21 11.71 -5.70 -15.15
CA ALA A 21 11.43 -4.46 -15.89
C ALA A 21 9.98 -3.95 -15.77
N ALA A 22 9.02 -4.84 -15.48
CA ALA A 22 7.58 -4.53 -15.40
C ALA A 22 7.02 -4.61 -13.97
N ARG A 23 7.93 -4.66 -12.99
CA ARG A 23 7.61 -4.96 -11.60
C ARG A 23 7.14 -3.72 -10.84
N LYS A 24 6.10 -3.88 -10.03
CA LYS A 24 5.72 -2.87 -9.03
C LYS A 24 6.86 -2.66 -8.02
N THR A 25 7.31 -1.41 -7.86
CA THR A 25 8.38 -1.00 -6.92
C THR A 25 7.96 0.19 -6.04
N GLN A 26 6.77 0.73 -6.26
CA GLN A 26 6.20 1.80 -5.45
C GLN A 26 4.79 1.48 -5.00
N THR A 27 4.33 2.10 -3.91
CA THR A 27 2.90 2.18 -3.57
C THR A 27 2.55 3.47 -2.85
N ARG A 28 1.49 4.14 -3.30
CA ARG A 28 0.89 5.30 -2.63
C ARG A 28 -0.30 4.87 -1.79
N ARG A 29 -0.42 5.50 -0.63
CA ARG A 29 -1.49 5.25 0.34
C ARG A 29 -1.99 6.57 0.90
N LEU A 30 -3.31 6.65 1.10
CA LEU A 30 -3.87 7.66 1.98
C LEU A 30 -3.26 7.49 3.39
N PRO A 31 -2.95 8.59 4.10
CA PRO A 31 -2.63 8.52 5.51
C PRO A 31 -3.81 7.96 6.32
N THR A 32 -3.51 7.13 7.31
CA THR A 32 -4.48 6.46 8.19
C THR A 32 -3.88 6.29 9.59
N ALA A 33 -4.72 6.00 10.58
CA ALA A 33 -4.27 5.65 11.93
C ALA A 33 -3.27 4.48 11.97
N ARG A 34 -3.35 3.56 10.98
CA ARG A 34 -2.52 2.35 10.92
C ARG A 34 -1.11 2.63 10.37
N ASN A 35 -1.00 3.44 9.32
CA ASN A 35 0.28 3.71 8.65
C ASN A 35 0.95 5.01 9.10
N CYS A 36 0.29 5.83 9.93
CA CYS A 36 0.82 7.10 10.40
C CYS A 36 0.82 7.25 11.93
N LEU A 37 1.62 8.22 12.40
CA LEU A 37 1.61 8.78 13.73
C LEU A 37 1.04 10.21 13.66
N VAL A 38 0.32 10.62 14.71
CA VAL A 38 -0.21 11.98 14.89
C VAL A 38 0.59 12.63 16.01
N ASP A 39 1.24 13.75 15.72
CA ASP A 39 2.10 14.48 16.64
C ASP A 39 3.16 13.59 17.32
N GLY A 40 3.67 12.60 16.59
CA GLY A 40 4.66 11.63 17.06
C GLY A 40 4.09 10.41 17.79
N ALA A 41 2.78 10.33 18.02
CA ALA A 41 2.14 9.23 18.73
C ALA A 41 1.18 8.41 17.87
N GLY A 42 0.96 7.14 18.25
CA GLY A 42 -0.09 6.33 17.65
C GLY A 42 -1.47 6.81 18.07
N MET A 43 -2.45 6.72 17.16
CA MET A 43 -3.84 7.08 17.41
C MET A 43 -4.75 5.90 17.10
N SER A 44 -5.82 5.71 17.88
CA SER A 44 -6.85 4.71 17.57
C SER A 44 -7.69 5.14 16.36
N GLN A 45 -8.25 4.18 15.63
CA GLN A 45 -9.11 4.50 14.47
C GLN A 45 -10.27 5.43 14.86
N LYS A 46 -10.94 5.15 15.99
CA LYS A 46 -12.04 5.98 16.49
C LYS A 46 -11.65 7.45 16.70
N ARG A 47 -10.45 7.70 17.27
CA ARG A 47 -9.97 9.07 17.45
C ARG A 47 -9.59 9.70 16.13
N TRP A 48 -8.93 8.96 15.24
CA TRP A 48 -8.57 9.42 13.89
C TRP A 48 -9.79 9.91 13.12
N ASP A 49 -10.86 9.12 13.11
CA ASP A 49 -12.11 9.48 12.42
C ASP A 49 -12.76 10.73 13.04
N ALA A 50 -12.67 10.87 14.37
CA ALA A 50 -13.20 12.03 15.09
C ALA A 50 -12.44 13.33 14.79
N MET A 51 -11.15 13.26 14.43
CA MET A 51 -10.35 14.43 14.06
C MET A 51 -10.84 15.07 12.76
N GLY A 52 -11.38 14.29 11.82
CA GLY A 52 -11.81 14.80 10.52
C GLY A 52 -10.70 15.51 9.76
N PHE A 53 -9.55 14.83 9.60
CA PHE A 53 -8.38 15.34 8.90
C PHE A 53 -8.68 15.69 7.45
N ASP A 54 -8.28 16.88 7.02
CA ASP A 54 -8.37 17.35 5.65
C ASP A 54 -7.01 17.23 4.96
N PHE A 55 -6.82 16.09 4.29
CA PHE A 55 -5.61 15.83 3.51
C PHE A 55 -5.54 16.61 2.18
N ALA A 56 -6.66 17.19 1.72
CA ALA A 56 -6.66 18.05 0.52
C ALA A 56 -6.12 19.44 0.84
N SER A 57 -6.31 19.94 2.05
CA SER A 57 -5.75 21.22 2.51
C SER A 57 -4.38 21.10 3.20
N ALA A 58 -3.82 19.89 3.27
CA ALA A 58 -2.56 19.63 3.94
C ALA A 58 -1.34 20.17 3.15
N TRP A 59 -0.23 20.43 3.86
CA TRP A 59 1.04 20.84 3.25
C TRP A 59 2.23 20.10 3.86
N ILE A 60 3.25 19.94 3.03
CA ILE A 60 4.46 19.21 3.39
C ILE A 60 5.42 20.18 4.07
N ASP A 61 5.90 19.80 5.24
CA ASP A 61 7.01 20.44 5.95
C ASP A 61 8.23 19.53 5.80
N GLU A 62 9.23 19.97 5.03
CA GLU A 62 10.47 19.22 4.77
C GLU A 62 11.37 19.07 6.01
N GLY A 63 11.04 19.76 7.10
CA GLY A 63 11.75 19.69 8.38
C GLY A 63 13.05 20.51 8.41
N PRO A 64 13.87 20.32 9.47
CA PRO A 64 13.77 19.27 10.49
C PRO A 64 12.58 19.46 11.45
N SER A 65 11.91 18.36 11.80
CA SER A 65 10.78 18.39 12.73
C SER A 65 11.20 18.99 14.08
N PRO A 66 10.43 19.96 14.65
CA PRO A 66 10.74 20.56 15.95
C PRO A 66 10.77 19.57 17.13
N VAL A 67 10.24 18.35 16.94
CA VAL A 67 10.14 17.30 17.97
C VAL A 67 11.16 16.16 17.77
N GLY A 68 12.17 16.36 16.91
CA GLY A 68 13.30 15.43 16.75
C GLY A 68 13.02 14.20 15.87
N ASN A 69 11.87 14.14 15.19
CA ASN A 69 11.60 13.09 14.21
C ASN A 69 12.32 13.39 12.90
N ALA A 70 13.04 12.40 12.36
CA ALA A 70 13.77 12.55 11.10
C ALA A 70 12.82 12.54 9.90
N GLY A 71 12.88 13.59 9.08
CA GLY A 71 12.25 13.67 7.76
C GLY A 71 11.05 14.59 7.66
N PRO A 72 10.52 14.74 6.43
CA PRO A 72 9.35 15.57 6.17
C PRO A 72 8.13 15.08 6.96
N CYS A 73 7.34 16.01 7.47
CA CYS A 73 6.04 15.73 8.07
C CYS A 73 4.93 16.44 7.29
N LEU A 74 3.71 15.95 7.43
CA LEU A 74 2.56 16.60 6.83
C LEU A 74 1.83 17.42 7.90
N HIS A 75 1.64 18.72 7.66
CA HIS A 75 0.73 19.53 8.45
C HIS A 75 -0.68 19.38 7.90
N VAL A 76 -1.59 18.90 8.74
CA VAL A 76 -2.94 18.51 8.32
C VAL A 76 -3.97 19.26 9.15
N PRO A 77 -4.76 20.14 8.52
CA PRO A 77 -5.93 20.73 9.14
C PRO A 77 -6.91 19.66 9.62
N ALA A 78 -7.55 19.91 10.75
CA ALA A 78 -8.54 19.02 11.34
C ALA A 78 -9.74 19.84 11.85
N ARG A 79 -10.75 19.14 12.36
CA ARG A 79 -11.93 19.77 12.97
C ARG A 79 -11.53 20.75 14.08
N ALA A 80 -12.42 21.72 14.34
CA ALA A 80 -12.21 22.80 15.29
C ALA A 80 -11.00 23.72 14.97
N GLY A 81 -10.52 23.70 13.72
CA GLY A 81 -9.45 24.60 13.26
C GLY A 81 -8.07 24.22 13.78
N THR A 82 -7.87 23.01 14.29
CA THR A 82 -6.54 22.54 14.71
C THR A 82 -5.73 22.07 13.50
N VAL A 83 -4.41 22.05 13.67
CA VAL A 83 -3.47 21.50 12.68
C VAL A 83 -2.56 20.52 13.40
N HIS A 84 -2.43 19.32 12.83
CA HIS A 84 -1.63 18.24 13.41
C HIS A 84 -0.52 17.81 12.47
N ARG A 85 0.56 17.29 13.05
CA ARG A 85 1.69 16.75 12.29
C ARG A 85 1.48 15.26 12.08
N ILE A 86 1.46 14.84 10.83
CA ILE A 86 1.34 13.43 10.44
C ILE A 86 2.71 12.93 9.98
N TYR A 87 3.15 11.82 10.58
CA TYR A 87 4.41 11.15 10.25
C TYR A 87 4.15 9.73 9.73
N PRO A 88 4.98 9.21 8.81
CA PRO A 88 4.96 7.80 8.46
C PRO A 88 5.31 6.94 9.68
N ARG A 89 4.62 5.81 9.87
CA ARG A 89 4.97 4.83 10.92
C ARG A 89 6.18 3.98 10.53
N ALA A 90 6.35 3.75 9.23
CA ALA A 90 7.51 3.05 8.67
C ALA A 90 8.68 4.02 8.50
N CYS A 91 9.90 3.49 8.62
CA CYS A 91 11.13 4.19 8.31
C CYS A 91 11.83 3.54 7.12
N ILE A 92 12.72 4.26 6.45
CA ILE A 92 13.65 3.65 5.48
C ILE A 92 14.46 2.57 6.20
N GLY A 93 14.61 1.41 5.57
CA GLY A 93 15.24 0.23 6.16
C GLY A 93 14.30 -0.66 6.99
N ASP A 94 13.02 -0.30 7.15
CA ASP A 94 11.98 -1.25 7.55
C ASP A 94 11.58 -2.13 6.36
N GLN A 95 10.88 -3.23 6.66
CA GLN A 95 10.38 -4.18 5.65
C GLN A 95 8.86 -4.23 5.65
N PHE A 96 8.27 -4.35 4.47
CA PHE A 96 6.90 -4.82 4.33
C PHE A 96 6.86 -6.34 4.17
N TRP A 97 5.86 -6.96 4.78
CA TRP A 97 5.38 -8.29 4.38
C TRP A 97 3.99 -8.15 3.76
N VAL A 98 3.84 -8.70 2.56
CA VAL A 98 2.64 -8.49 1.76
C VAL A 98 1.54 -9.44 2.23
N ARG A 99 0.40 -8.85 2.57
CA ARG A 99 -0.84 -9.55 2.86
C ARG A 99 -1.69 -9.60 1.60
N GLU A 100 -2.11 -10.80 1.24
CA GLU A 100 -2.96 -11.08 0.09
C GLU A 100 -4.07 -12.09 0.46
N SER A 101 -5.09 -12.22 -0.39
CA SER A 101 -6.11 -13.25 -0.18
C SER A 101 -5.50 -14.63 -0.34
N TRP A 102 -5.63 -15.46 0.70
CA TRP A 102 -4.96 -16.75 0.83
C TRP A 102 -5.90 -17.80 1.44
N ALA A 103 -5.52 -19.07 1.37
CA ALA A 103 -6.22 -20.17 2.03
C ALA A 103 -5.27 -21.33 2.28
N PHE A 104 -5.65 -22.23 3.19
CA PHE A 104 -5.01 -23.55 3.28
C PHE A 104 -5.41 -24.39 2.07
N HIS A 105 -4.42 -24.98 1.40
CA HIS A 105 -4.69 -26.01 0.40
C HIS A 105 -5.20 -27.28 1.11
N VAL A 106 -5.97 -28.14 0.44
CA VAL A 106 -6.54 -29.36 1.05
C VAL A 106 -5.48 -30.28 1.65
N GLN A 107 -4.26 -30.26 1.09
CA GLN A 107 -3.12 -31.02 1.60
C GLN A 107 -2.52 -30.45 2.92
N ALA A 108 -2.91 -29.24 3.33
CA ALA A 108 -2.45 -28.69 4.60
C ALA A 108 -3.05 -29.43 5.82
N GLN A 109 -4.11 -30.21 5.64
CA GLN A 109 -4.68 -31.03 6.71
C GLN A 109 -3.70 -32.12 7.22
N SER A 110 -2.68 -32.46 6.43
CA SER A 110 -1.62 -33.39 6.86
C SER A 110 -0.41 -32.69 7.50
N ALA A 111 -0.42 -31.36 7.59
CA ALA A 111 0.66 -30.62 8.24
C ALA A 111 0.58 -30.74 9.76
N LEU A 112 1.73 -30.76 10.42
CA LEU A 112 1.81 -30.80 11.88
C LEU A 112 1.47 -29.44 12.51
N ARG A 113 1.74 -28.36 11.79
CA ARG A 113 1.48 -26.98 12.22
C ARG A 113 0.96 -26.16 11.04
N ASP A 114 0.10 -25.20 11.33
CA ASP A 114 -0.48 -24.31 10.33
C ASP A 114 0.58 -23.61 9.45
N GLU A 115 1.69 -23.19 10.06
CA GLU A 115 2.78 -22.50 9.37
C GLU A 115 3.52 -23.36 8.32
N ASP A 116 3.35 -24.68 8.35
CA ASP A 116 4.01 -25.60 7.41
C ASP A 116 3.26 -25.71 6.05
N GLY A 117 2.02 -25.21 5.96
CA GLY A 117 1.23 -25.20 4.73
C GLY A 117 0.88 -26.59 4.18
N PRO A 118 0.69 -26.79 2.86
CA PRO A 118 0.81 -25.80 1.79
C PRO A 118 -0.34 -24.78 1.73
N PHE A 119 -0.03 -23.59 1.20
CA PHE A 119 -0.97 -22.49 1.04
C PHE A 119 -1.36 -22.27 -0.42
N ALA A 120 -2.58 -21.81 -0.62
CA ALA A 120 -3.11 -21.34 -1.90
C ALA A 120 -3.28 -19.81 -1.84
N TYR A 121 -3.01 -19.12 -2.96
CA TYR A 121 -3.13 -17.67 -3.04
C TYR A 121 -4.03 -17.27 -4.20
N ALA A 122 -4.96 -16.35 -3.96
CA ALA A 122 -5.95 -15.96 -4.96
C ALA A 122 -5.31 -15.25 -6.17
N ALA A 123 -4.13 -14.64 -5.97
CA ALA A 123 -3.38 -13.97 -7.02
C ALA A 123 -2.64 -14.92 -7.97
N ASP A 124 -2.56 -16.22 -7.65
CA ASP A 124 -1.86 -17.18 -8.50
C ASP A 124 -2.60 -17.48 -9.79
N PRO A 125 -1.88 -17.73 -10.90
CA PRO A 125 -2.47 -18.26 -12.11
C PRO A 125 -3.20 -19.58 -11.82
N GLY A 126 -4.44 -19.70 -12.27
CA GLY A 126 -5.24 -20.91 -12.05
C GLY A 126 -5.75 -21.09 -10.61
N SER A 127 -5.75 -20.05 -9.78
CA SER A 127 -6.20 -20.15 -8.38
C SER A 127 -7.61 -20.72 -8.19
N ILE A 128 -8.47 -20.60 -9.20
CA ILE A 128 -9.81 -21.22 -9.26
C ILE A 128 -9.79 -22.76 -9.25
N GLN A 129 -8.67 -23.38 -9.62
CA GLN A 129 -8.50 -24.83 -9.68
C GLN A 129 -8.00 -25.42 -8.36
N TYR A 130 -7.61 -24.58 -7.39
CA TYR A 130 -7.13 -25.08 -6.11
C TYR A 130 -8.24 -25.77 -5.33
N ARG A 131 -7.91 -26.94 -4.77
CA ARG A 131 -8.74 -27.59 -3.76
C ARG A 131 -8.35 -27.04 -2.41
N LEU A 132 -9.22 -26.23 -1.82
CA LEU A 132 -8.96 -25.56 -0.56
C LEU A 132 -9.49 -26.39 0.61
N ALA A 133 -8.78 -26.41 1.73
CA ALA A 133 -9.28 -26.97 2.98
C ALA A 133 -10.41 -26.10 3.56
N GLU A 134 -10.32 -24.79 3.33
CA GLU A 134 -11.26 -23.77 3.83
C GLU A 134 -11.59 -22.74 2.75
N ARG A 135 -12.55 -21.85 3.03
CA ARG A 135 -12.83 -20.71 2.17
C ARG A 135 -11.64 -19.74 2.09
N TRP A 136 -11.61 -18.92 1.04
CA TRP A 136 -10.64 -17.82 0.93
C TRP A 136 -10.67 -16.91 2.16
N THR A 137 -9.51 -16.70 2.76
CA THR A 137 -9.28 -15.77 3.86
C THR A 137 -8.79 -14.42 3.31
N PRO A 138 -9.47 -13.31 3.64
CA PRO A 138 -9.02 -11.97 3.25
C PRO A 138 -7.64 -11.65 3.81
N GLY A 139 -6.80 -10.96 3.01
CA GLY A 139 -5.43 -10.62 3.41
C GLY A 139 -5.29 -9.87 4.74
N ILE A 140 -6.31 -9.12 5.18
CA ILE A 140 -6.27 -8.45 6.49
C ILE A 140 -6.11 -9.43 7.67
N HIS A 141 -6.55 -10.68 7.51
CA HIS A 141 -6.45 -11.77 8.47
C HIS A 141 -5.25 -12.69 8.21
N MET A 142 -4.46 -12.40 7.18
CA MET A 142 -3.28 -13.19 6.84
C MET A 142 -2.20 -13.05 7.92
N PRO A 143 -1.70 -14.16 8.48
CA PRO A 143 -0.58 -14.15 9.41
C PRO A 143 0.75 -13.98 8.68
N LEU A 144 1.81 -13.63 9.42
CA LEU A 144 3.13 -13.40 8.84
C LEU A 144 3.72 -14.66 8.20
N TRP A 145 3.56 -15.82 8.82
CA TRP A 145 4.13 -17.08 8.31
C TRP A 145 3.53 -17.50 6.96
N ALA A 146 2.32 -17.03 6.62
CA ALA A 146 1.72 -17.29 5.31
C ALA A 146 2.26 -16.34 4.23
N SER A 147 2.97 -15.27 4.60
CA SER A 147 3.44 -14.26 3.66
C SER A 147 4.60 -14.77 2.83
N ARG A 148 4.43 -14.76 1.50
CA ARG A 148 5.46 -15.19 0.54
C ARG A 148 6.25 -14.05 -0.09
N ILE A 149 5.92 -12.79 0.19
CA ILE A 149 6.60 -11.62 -0.38
C ILE A 149 7.06 -10.70 0.74
N ARG A 150 8.35 -10.31 0.70
CA ARG A 150 8.94 -9.27 1.54
C ARG A 150 9.57 -8.18 0.70
N LEU A 151 9.40 -6.94 1.14
CA LEU A 151 9.84 -5.75 0.42
C LEU A 151 10.65 -4.85 1.37
N ASP A 152 11.89 -4.54 1.03
CA ASP A 152 12.71 -3.55 1.75
C ASP A 152 12.28 -2.14 1.37
N ILE A 153 11.91 -1.31 2.35
CA ILE A 153 11.53 0.08 2.12
C ILE A 153 12.80 0.91 1.92
N THR A 154 12.95 1.47 0.71
CA THR A 154 14.13 2.25 0.32
C THR A 154 13.88 3.75 0.33
N ASN A 155 12.62 4.19 0.19
CA ASN A 155 12.25 5.60 0.26
C ASN A 155 10.81 5.76 0.77
N ILE A 156 10.57 6.85 1.48
CA ILE A 156 9.26 7.27 1.98
C ILE A 156 9.14 8.77 1.76
N ARG A 157 8.09 9.20 1.06
CA ARG A 157 7.83 10.62 0.81
C ARG A 157 6.36 10.96 0.93
N PHE A 158 6.06 12.16 1.42
CA PHE A 158 4.76 12.78 1.17
C PHE A 158 4.79 13.45 -0.20
N GLN A 159 3.65 13.46 -0.90
CA GLN A 159 3.47 14.21 -2.15
C GLN A 159 1.99 14.47 -2.38
N ARG A 160 1.63 15.41 -3.26
CA ARG A 160 0.26 15.45 -3.77
C ARG A 160 -0.01 14.23 -4.65
N LEU A 161 -1.26 13.75 -4.62
CA LEU A 161 -1.69 12.62 -5.43
C LEU A 161 -1.42 12.89 -6.92
N GLN A 162 -1.81 14.07 -7.39
CA GLN A 162 -1.63 14.52 -8.76
C GLN A 162 -0.20 14.99 -9.07
N ASP A 163 0.79 14.80 -8.19
CA ASP A 163 2.21 14.99 -8.55
C ASP A 163 2.86 13.70 -9.07
N ILE A 164 2.07 12.63 -9.24
CA ILE A 164 2.56 11.36 -9.80
C ILE A 164 3.01 11.50 -11.26
N SER A 165 4.25 11.13 -11.57
CA SER A 165 4.72 11.02 -12.96
C SER A 165 4.25 9.71 -13.62
N ASP A 166 4.34 9.61 -14.95
CA ASP A 166 4.12 8.33 -15.63
C ASP A 166 5.10 7.25 -15.17
N SER A 167 6.36 7.61 -14.92
CA SER A 167 7.35 6.67 -14.36
C SER A 167 6.93 6.12 -13.00
N ASP A 168 6.35 6.97 -12.14
CA ASP A 168 5.82 6.54 -10.86
C ASP A 168 4.54 5.71 -11.00
N ALA A 169 3.69 5.99 -12.00
CA ALA A 169 2.52 5.17 -12.32
C ALA A 169 2.92 3.77 -12.82
N TRP A 170 3.97 3.67 -13.64
CA TRP A 170 4.56 2.37 -14.00
C TRP A 170 5.13 1.65 -12.79
N ALA A 171 5.82 2.36 -11.89
CA ALA A 171 6.34 1.79 -10.64
C ALA A 171 5.23 1.37 -9.66
N GLU A 172 4.03 1.96 -9.76
CA GLU A 172 2.82 1.49 -9.08
C GLU A 172 2.28 0.17 -9.65
N GLY A 173 2.81 -0.28 -10.78
CA GLY A 173 2.50 -1.56 -11.37
C GLY A 173 1.35 -1.55 -12.37
N ILE A 174 0.96 -0.38 -12.88
CA ILE A 174 0.04 -0.23 -14.02
C ILE A 174 0.58 -1.08 -15.18
N ASP A 175 -0.27 -1.92 -15.77
CA ASP A 175 0.07 -2.69 -16.98
C ASP A 175 -0.17 -1.86 -18.23
N ALA A 176 0.68 -1.99 -19.25
CA ALA A 176 0.46 -1.36 -20.55
C ALA A 176 -0.80 -1.90 -21.23
N ALA A 177 -1.13 -3.17 -21.02
CA ALA A 177 -2.38 -3.76 -21.52
C ALA A 177 -3.62 -3.25 -20.75
N GLU A 178 -3.49 -3.00 -19.44
CA GLU A 178 -4.56 -2.37 -18.64
C GLU A 178 -4.73 -0.90 -19.03
N ALA A 179 -3.64 -0.16 -19.24
CA ALA A 179 -3.70 1.19 -19.78
C ALA A 179 -4.38 1.20 -21.15
N LEU A 180 -3.96 0.35 -22.07
CA LEU A 180 -4.54 0.27 -23.41
C LEU A 180 -6.03 -0.10 -23.38
N SER A 181 -6.45 -1.04 -22.52
CA SER A 181 -7.87 -1.42 -22.38
C SER A 181 -8.74 -0.32 -21.79
N MET A 182 -8.13 0.60 -21.04
CA MET A 182 -8.76 1.83 -20.54
C MET A 182 -8.68 2.99 -21.56
N GLY A 183 -8.29 2.71 -22.81
CA GLY A 183 -8.20 3.71 -23.88
C GLY A 183 -7.01 4.66 -23.76
N CYS A 184 -6.02 4.31 -22.92
CA CYS A 184 -4.84 5.11 -22.67
C CYS A 184 -3.72 4.71 -23.66
N THR A 185 -3.49 5.48 -24.72
CA THR A 185 -2.35 5.30 -25.64
C THR A 185 -1.05 5.86 -25.02
N ASP A 186 0.11 5.43 -25.54
CA ASP A 186 1.46 5.79 -25.05
C ASP A 186 1.56 7.19 -24.42
N GLY A 187 1.96 7.23 -23.13
CA GLY A 187 1.99 8.45 -22.30
C GLY A 187 0.82 8.60 -21.31
N ALA A 188 0.02 7.55 -21.08
CA ALA A 188 -1.20 7.62 -20.27
C ALA A 188 -1.21 6.67 -19.04
N ALA A 189 -0.03 6.32 -18.50
CA ALA A 189 0.07 5.52 -17.27
C ALA A 189 -0.51 6.27 -16.07
N ARG A 190 -0.30 7.59 -16.02
CA ARG A 190 -0.94 8.47 -15.04
C ARG A 190 -2.47 8.47 -15.15
N ALA A 191 -3.03 8.45 -16.35
CA ALA A 191 -4.48 8.42 -16.55
C ALA A 191 -5.07 7.08 -16.09
N ALA A 192 -4.42 5.97 -16.45
CA ALA A 192 -4.79 4.64 -15.96
C ALA A 192 -4.69 4.56 -14.42
N TYR A 193 -3.65 5.17 -13.83
CA TYR A 193 -3.51 5.26 -12.38
C TYR A 193 -4.63 6.09 -11.73
N SER A 194 -5.00 7.22 -12.33
CA SER A 194 -6.12 8.06 -11.87
C SER A 194 -7.42 7.26 -11.81
N ALA A 195 -7.76 6.55 -12.88
CA ALA A 195 -8.97 5.74 -12.91
C ALA A 195 -8.90 4.53 -11.94
N LEU A 196 -7.73 3.91 -11.76
CA LEU A 196 -7.52 2.90 -10.71
C LEU A 196 -7.71 3.49 -9.31
N TRP A 197 -7.22 4.72 -9.08
CA TRP A 197 -7.38 5.41 -7.81
C TRP A 197 -8.85 5.65 -7.48
N GLU A 198 -9.63 6.13 -8.45
CA GLU A 198 -11.07 6.32 -8.27
C GLU A 198 -11.81 5.01 -8.04
N ALA A 199 -11.48 3.95 -8.79
CA ALA A 199 -12.06 2.63 -8.57
C ALA A 199 -11.80 2.07 -7.15
N ILE A 200 -10.73 2.50 -6.49
CA ILE A 200 -10.37 2.08 -5.13
C ILE A 200 -10.95 3.01 -4.06
N ASN A 201 -10.95 4.33 -4.29
CA ASN A 201 -11.25 5.35 -3.28
C ASN A 201 -12.58 6.09 -3.51
N GLY A 202 -13.29 5.77 -4.59
CA GLY A 202 -14.56 6.38 -4.99
C GLY A 202 -14.40 7.47 -6.06
N ASP A 203 -15.48 7.72 -6.78
CA ASP A 203 -15.56 8.74 -7.84
C ASP A 203 -15.24 10.14 -7.28
N GLY A 204 -14.46 10.93 -8.03
CA GLY A 204 -14.04 12.28 -7.62
C GLY A 204 -12.93 12.31 -6.57
N SER A 205 -12.43 11.15 -6.11
CA SER A 205 -11.31 11.07 -5.17
C SER A 205 -9.96 11.47 -5.77
N TRP A 206 -9.83 11.43 -7.11
CA TRP A 206 -8.66 11.92 -7.81
C TRP A 206 -8.57 13.45 -7.79
N ASP A 207 -9.71 14.12 -8.02
CA ASP A 207 -9.81 15.59 -8.12
C ASP A 207 -9.58 16.28 -6.78
N GLN A 208 -9.84 15.60 -5.66
CA GLN A 208 -9.52 16.10 -4.33
C GLN A 208 -8.02 16.35 -4.12
N ASN A 209 -7.17 15.71 -4.95
CA ASN A 209 -5.71 15.82 -4.91
C ASN A 209 -5.10 15.81 -3.49
N PRO A 210 -5.44 14.82 -2.64
CA PRO A 210 -4.96 14.79 -1.26
C PRO A 210 -3.43 14.63 -1.20
N CYS A 211 -2.82 15.08 -0.12
CA CYS A 211 -1.48 14.64 0.25
C CYS A 211 -1.50 13.15 0.62
N ILE A 212 -0.66 12.38 -0.06
CA ILE A 212 -0.54 10.93 0.11
C ILE A 212 0.85 10.56 0.64
N LEU A 213 0.97 9.32 1.09
CA LEU A 213 2.23 8.71 1.48
C LEU A 213 2.70 7.74 0.39
N ALA A 214 3.83 8.02 -0.24
CA ALA A 214 4.43 7.18 -1.27
C ALA A 214 5.61 6.40 -0.69
N TYR A 215 5.58 5.07 -0.85
CA TYR A 215 6.67 4.18 -0.51
C TYR A 215 7.37 3.72 -1.78
N THR A 216 8.70 3.69 -1.77
CA THR A 216 9.51 2.94 -2.74
C THR A 216 10.14 1.77 -2.02
N PHE A 217 10.18 0.63 -2.70
CA PHE A 217 10.72 -0.60 -2.13
C PHE A 217 11.40 -1.45 -3.19
N LYS A 218 12.26 -2.35 -2.71
CA LYS A 218 12.87 -3.41 -3.50
C LYS A 218 12.51 -4.75 -2.91
N ASP A 219 12.67 -5.77 -3.72
CA ASP A 219 12.52 -7.14 -3.25
C ASP A 219 13.61 -7.57 -2.30
N VAL A 220 13.23 -8.43 -1.36
CA VAL A 220 14.17 -9.20 -0.55
C VAL A 220 14.30 -10.58 -1.18
N PRO A 221 15.49 -10.97 -1.67
CA PRO A 221 15.72 -12.34 -2.12
C PRO A 221 15.36 -13.32 -1.00
N ALA A 222 14.68 -14.40 -1.36
CA ALA A 222 14.32 -15.48 -0.45
C ALA A 222 15.58 -16.23 0.04
#